data_AF-A0A0W0DWC6-F1
#
_entry.id   AF-A0A0W0DWC6-F1
#
_cell.length_a   1.000
_cell.length_b   1.000
_cell.length_c   1.000
_cell.angle_alpha   90.00
_cell.angle_beta   90.00
_cell.angle_gamma   90.00
#
_symmetry.space_group_name_H-M   'P 1'
#
loop_
_entity.id
_entity.type
_entity.pdbx_description
1 polymer ?
#
loop_
_entity_poly.entity_id
_entity_poly.type
_entity_poly.pdbx_seq_one_letter_code
_entity_poly.pdbx_strand_id
1 'polypeptide(L)'
;MTAPQDPKHLPIRQQMEALIRRKQKEITEGLESIDTVKFTADTWERGNDGGGGTSMVIQNGSTFEKGGVNVSVVYGELTPGAVLAMKQEHKDLKLPESANGLPNSEGVKFFACGLSMVIHPVNPLAPTTHLNYRYFETWNPDGTPQTWWFGGGADLTPFYLFEEDAEHFHKLHKAALDKHDTALYPRFKKWCDEYFYIAHRGETRGIGGIFFDDYNEKDPQEILKICEDCFDAFLPSYLTIMKRRKDLPYNEKQKNWQLIRRGRYAEFNLIYDRGTQFGLRTPGSRVESILMSLPLHASWVYNHHPEPGSEEAKLLEVTTKPREWVN
;
A
#
# COMPACT_ATOMS: atom_id res chain seq x y z
N MET A 1 -25.77 7.00 -7.42
CA MET A 1 -25.63 5.64 -8.01
C MET A 1 -25.58 4.58 -6.91
N THR A 2 -26.38 3.52 -6.98
CA THR A 2 -26.29 2.43 -5.97
C THR A 2 -25.06 1.53 -6.22
N ALA A 3 -24.55 0.87 -5.18
CA ALA A 3 -23.46 -0.10 -5.30
C ALA A 3 -23.77 -1.17 -6.37
N PRO A 4 -22.81 -1.58 -7.22
CA PRO A 4 -23.06 -2.50 -8.33
C PRO A 4 -23.65 -3.85 -7.87
N GLN A 5 -24.83 -4.19 -8.40
CA GLN A 5 -25.56 -5.43 -8.08
C GLN A 5 -25.40 -6.53 -9.15
N ASP A 6 -24.55 -6.34 -10.16
CA ASP A 6 -24.31 -7.36 -11.18
C ASP A 6 -23.83 -8.68 -10.54
N PRO A 7 -24.54 -9.80 -10.75
CA PRO A 7 -24.32 -11.02 -9.97
C PRO A 7 -23.00 -11.73 -10.28
N LYS A 8 -22.34 -11.45 -11.41
CA LYS A 8 -21.17 -12.22 -11.88
C LYS A 8 -20.01 -12.21 -10.87
N HIS A 9 -19.68 -11.04 -10.34
CA HIS A 9 -18.63 -10.88 -9.32
C HIS A 9 -19.13 -10.25 -8.01
N LEU A 10 -20.45 -10.09 -7.83
CA LEU A 10 -21.02 -9.62 -6.56
C LEU A 10 -20.51 -10.40 -5.34
N PRO A 11 -20.38 -11.74 -5.38
CA PRO A 11 -19.82 -12.47 -4.26
C PRO A 11 -18.39 -12.05 -3.91
N ILE A 12 -17.54 -11.77 -4.90
CA ILE A 12 -16.15 -11.35 -4.70
C ILE A 12 -16.10 -9.95 -4.09
N ARG A 13 -16.91 -9.02 -4.59
CA ARG A 13 -17.00 -7.66 -4.02
C ARG A 13 -17.36 -7.69 -2.54
N GLN A 14 -18.38 -8.48 -2.19
CA GLN A 14 -18.86 -8.63 -0.81
C GLN A 14 -17.81 -9.32 0.10
N GLN A 15 -17.17 -10.38 -0.38
CA GLN A 15 -16.18 -11.12 0.39
C GLN A 15 -14.89 -10.31 0.59
N MET A 16 -14.44 -9.57 -0.43
CA MET A 16 -13.29 -8.67 -0.30
C MET A 16 -13.60 -7.53 0.67
N GLU A 17 -14.79 -6.92 0.60
CA GLU A 17 -15.23 -5.91 1.56
C GLU A 17 -15.25 -6.46 3.01
N ALA A 18 -15.78 -7.67 3.20
CA ALA A 18 -15.77 -8.31 4.51
C ALA A 18 -14.34 -8.59 5.01
N LEU A 19 -13.45 -9.05 4.13
CA LEU A 19 -12.04 -9.31 4.44
C LEU A 19 -11.33 -8.02 4.88
N ILE A 20 -11.39 -6.95 4.10
CA ILE A 20 -10.67 -5.71 4.41
C ILE A 20 -11.18 -5.05 5.69
N ARG A 21 -12.49 -5.08 5.98
CA ARG A 21 -13.04 -4.54 7.24
C ARG A 21 -12.60 -5.36 8.44
N ARG A 22 -12.60 -6.69 8.32
CA ARG A 22 -12.08 -7.57 9.36
C ARG A 22 -10.59 -7.33 9.60
N LYS A 23 -9.79 -7.24 8.53
CA LYS A 23 -8.35 -6.98 8.63
C LYS A 23 -8.02 -5.60 9.17
N GLN A 24 -8.82 -4.57 8.87
CA GLN A 24 -8.67 -3.27 9.52
C GLN A 24 -8.77 -3.39 11.03
N LYS A 25 -9.83 -4.03 11.53
CA LYS A 25 -10.04 -4.25 12.98
C LYS A 25 -8.88 -5.04 13.59
N GLU A 26 -8.57 -6.21 13.03
CA GLU A 26 -7.49 -7.09 13.53
C GLU A 26 -6.14 -6.36 13.57
N ILE A 27 -5.80 -5.62 12.50
CA ILE A 27 -4.53 -4.90 12.40
C ILE A 27 -4.48 -3.74 13.39
N THR A 28 -5.55 -2.93 13.50
CA THR A 28 -5.57 -1.83 14.46
C THR A 28 -5.45 -2.34 15.89
N GLU A 29 -6.16 -3.41 16.25
CA GLU A 29 -6.07 -4.03 17.59
C GLU A 29 -4.65 -4.57 17.85
N GLY A 30 -4.03 -5.21 16.85
CA GLY A 30 -2.66 -5.71 16.93
C GLY A 30 -1.64 -4.60 17.17
N LEU A 31 -1.74 -3.49 16.44
CA LEU A 31 -0.85 -2.34 16.59
C LEU A 31 -1.06 -1.65 17.95
N GLU A 32 -2.31 -1.43 18.37
CA GLU A 32 -2.61 -0.84 19.68
C GLU A 32 -2.10 -1.66 20.86
N SER A 33 -1.92 -2.99 20.69
CA SER A 33 -1.41 -3.84 21.76
C SER A 33 0.02 -3.50 22.19
N ILE A 34 0.75 -2.73 21.38
CA ILE A 34 2.13 -2.31 21.64
C ILE A 34 2.30 -0.80 21.71
N ASP A 35 1.21 -0.03 21.84
CA ASP A 35 1.24 1.43 21.98
C ASP A 35 0.42 1.90 23.18
N THR A 36 0.59 3.17 23.58
CA THR A 36 -0.11 3.82 24.70
C THR A 36 -1.38 4.55 24.28
N VAL A 37 -1.63 4.68 22.97
CA VAL A 37 -2.80 5.37 22.41
C VAL A 37 -3.60 4.44 21.48
N LYS A 38 -4.80 4.88 21.11
CA LYS A 38 -5.77 4.11 20.32
C LYS A 38 -6.02 4.75 18.97
N PHE A 39 -6.45 3.97 17.99
CA PHE A 39 -6.90 4.50 16.71
C PHE A 39 -8.19 5.30 16.88
N THR A 40 -8.24 6.47 16.23
CA THR A 40 -9.46 7.26 16.07
C THR A 40 -10.06 6.96 14.71
N ALA A 41 -11.35 6.60 14.71
CA ALA A 41 -12.11 6.32 13.49
C ALA A 41 -12.71 7.61 12.92
N ASP A 42 -12.55 7.80 11.62
CA ASP A 42 -13.27 8.81 10.84
C ASP A 42 -13.94 8.13 9.63
N THR A 43 -15.27 8.04 9.67
CA THR A 43 -16.08 7.46 8.59
C THR A 43 -16.60 8.57 7.70
N TRP A 44 -16.44 8.38 6.40
CA TRP A 44 -16.75 9.40 5.40
C TRP A 44 -17.43 8.79 4.19
N GLU A 45 -18.19 9.63 3.50
CA GLU A 45 -18.87 9.32 2.25
C GLU A 45 -18.37 10.25 1.15
N ARG A 46 -18.36 9.74 -0.10
CA ARG A 46 -17.84 10.46 -1.25
C ARG A 46 -18.86 11.43 -1.89
N GLY A 47 -20.10 11.44 -1.39
CA GLY A 47 -21.26 12.10 -1.99
C GLY A 47 -21.74 11.43 -3.28
N ASN A 48 -22.88 11.83 -3.83
CA ASN A 48 -23.49 11.29 -5.07
C ASN A 48 -23.69 9.75 -5.09
N ASP A 49 -23.87 9.18 -3.89
CA ASP A 49 -23.81 7.74 -3.62
C ASP A 49 -22.53 7.05 -4.12
N GLY A 50 -21.39 7.75 -4.23
CA GLY A 50 -20.12 7.21 -4.76
C GLY A 50 -19.34 6.27 -3.83
N GLY A 51 -20.03 5.72 -2.83
CA GLY A 51 -19.43 4.95 -1.73
C GLY A 51 -18.76 5.84 -0.67
N GLY A 52 -17.75 5.29 0.01
CA GLY A 52 -17.10 5.94 1.14
C GLY A 52 -15.99 5.09 1.75
N GLY A 53 -15.70 5.32 3.02
CA GLY A 53 -14.69 4.57 3.75
C GLY A 53 -14.61 4.92 5.22
N THR A 54 -13.74 4.20 5.92
CA THR A 54 -13.39 4.48 7.32
C THR A 54 -11.88 4.57 7.41
N SER A 55 -11.40 5.74 7.81
CA SER A 55 -10.01 6.00 8.14
C SER A 55 -9.77 5.78 9.62
N MET A 56 -8.89 4.86 9.97
CA MET A 56 -8.43 4.69 11.35
C MET A 56 -7.05 5.35 11.46
N VAL A 57 -6.91 6.37 12.32
CA VAL A 57 -5.63 7.10 12.51
C VAL A 57 -5.14 6.97 13.94
N ILE A 58 -3.86 6.65 14.11
CA ILE A 58 -3.15 6.67 15.40
C ILE A 58 -2.04 7.72 15.32
N GLN A 59 -1.87 8.53 16.37
CA GLN A 59 -0.86 9.58 16.38
C GLN A 59 -0.46 9.92 17.81
N ASN A 60 0.77 10.43 17.99
CA ASN A 60 1.32 10.82 19.29
C ASN A 60 1.36 9.66 20.31
N GLY A 61 1.56 8.44 19.83
CA GLY A 61 1.82 7.26 20.67
C GLY A 61 3.26 7.19 21.16
N SER A 62 3.52 6.32 22.13
CA SER A 62 4.90 6.00 22.54
C SER A 62 5.64 5.18 21.47
N THR A 63 4.89 4.42 20.68
CA THR A 63 5.46 3.50 19.68
C THR A 63 5.31 4.05 18.28
N PHE A 64 4.11 4.50 17.91
CA PHE A 64 3.80 5.05 16.60
C PHE A 64 3.63 6.56 16.67
N GLU A 65 4.47 7.27 15.92
CA GLU A 65 4.39 8.73 15.82
C GLU A 65 3.14 9.13 15.04
N LYS A 66 2.90 8.42 13.94
CA LYS A 66 1.72 8.55 13.08
C LYS A 66 1.49 7.23 12.34
N GLY A 67 0.24 6.81 12.23
CA GLY A 67 -0.14 5.67 11.43
C GLY A 67 -1.59 5.77 10.97
N GLY A 68 -1.89 5.14 9.85
CA GLY A 68 -3.25 5.02 9.38
C GLY A 68 -3.54 3.66 8.76
N VAL A 69 -4.75 3.17 8.99
CA VAL A 69 -5.27 1.91 8.45
C VAL A 69 -6.64 2.24 7.85
N ASN A 70 -6.66 2.48 6.54
CA ASN A 70 -7.85 2.94 5.84
C ASN A 70 -8.53 1.79 5.11
N VAL A 71 -9.85 1.74 5.19
CA VAL A 71 -10.71 0.96 4.31
C VAL A 71 -11.52 1.92 3.47
N SER A 72 -11.59 1.66 2.16
CA SER A 72 -12.49 2.35 1.25
C SER A 72 -13.26 1.35 0.39
N VAL A 73 -14.50 1.70 0.09
CA VAL A 73 -15.39 1.01 -0.85
C VAL A 73 -16.03 2.11 -1.69
N VAL A 74 -15.49 2.30 -2.89
CA VAL A 74 -15.85 3.41 -3.79
C VAL A 74 -16.32 2.86 -5.11
N TYR A 75 -17.29 3.54 -5.70
CA TYR A 75 -17.83 3.17 -7.01
C TYR A 75 -18.42 4.41 -7.68
N GLY A 76 -18.62 4.32 -8.99
CA GLY A 76 -19.13 5.43 -9.80
C GLY A 76 -18.61 5.36 -11.22
N GLU A 77 -18.32 6.51 -11.81
CA GLU A 77 -17.84 6.63 -13.19
C GLU A 77 -16.41 7.20 -13.22
N LEU A 78 -15.52 6.52 -13.93
CA LEU A 78 -14.21 7.02 -14.32
C LEU A 78 -14.38 7.93 -15.53
N THR A 79 -13.84 9.15 -15.45
CA THR A 79 -13.81 10.05 -16.61
C THR A 79 -12.91 9.48 -17.71
N PRO A 80 -13.11 9.83 -19.00
CA PRO A 80 -12.22 9.40 -20.07
C PRO A 80 -10.74 9.71 -19.80
N GLY A 81 -10.45 10.87 -19.19
CA GLY A 81 -9.08 11.23 -18.77
C GLY A 81 -8.51 10.30 -17.69
N ALA A 82 -9.32 9.89 -16.71
CA ALA A 82 -8.91 8.92 -15.69
C ALA A 82 -8.64 7.54 -16.31
N VAL A 83 -9.50 7.10 -17.22
CA VAL A 83 -9.31 5.82 -17.95
C VAL A 83 -8.05 5.86 -18.81
N LEU A 84 -7.79 6.95 -19.53
CA LEU A 84 -6.56 7.12 -20.33
C LEU A 84 -5.29 7.07 -19.46
N ALA A 85 -5.33 7.71 -18.29
CA ALA A 85 -4.22 7.66 -17.34
C ALA A 85 -3.99 6.24 -16.80
N MET A 86 -5.07 5.53 -16.47
CA MET A 86 -5.03 4.14 -15.99
C MET A 86 -4.59 3.16 -17.08
N LYS A 87 -4.99 3.35 -18.34
CA LYS A 87 -4.76 2.42 -19.45
C LYS A 87 -3.28 2.24 -19.81
N GLN A 88 -2.41 3.19 -19.46
CA GLN A 88 -0.95 3.03 -19.66
C GLN A 88 -0.41 1.82 -18.88
N GLU A 89 -1.06 1.48 -17.77
CA GLU A 89 -0.64 0.44 -16.85
C GLU A 89 -1.61 -0.74 -16.87
N HIS A 90 -2.92 -0.46 -17.02
CA HIS A 90 -4.00 -1.44 -17.03
C HIS A 90 -4.45 -1.75 -18.48
N LYS A 91 -3.72 -2.65 -19.15
CA LYS A 91 -3.88 -2.90 -20.61
C LYS A 91 -5.27 -3.42 -21.01
N ASP A 92 -5.94 -4.12 -20.10
CA ASP A 92 -7.27 -4.70 -20.34
C ASP A 92 -8.40 -3.69 -20.13
N LEU A 93 -8.11 -2.50 -19.60
CA LEU A 93 -9.07 -1.43 -19.45
C LEU A 93 -9.39 -0.80 -20.81
N LYS A 94 -10.67 -0.88 -21.20
CA LYS A 94 -11.14 -0.35 -22.49
C LYS A 94 -11.97 0.91 -22.27
N LEU A 95 -11.65 1.95 -23.02
CA LEU A 95 -12.57 3.06 -23.24
C LEU A 95 -13.68 2.57 -24.16
N PRO A 96 -14.96 2.82 -23.85
CA PRO A 96 -16.03 2.60 -24.79
C PRO A 96 -15.78 3.49 -26.01
N GLU A 97 -15.75 2.88 -27.20
CA GLU A 97 -15.77 3.64 -28.45
C GLU A 97 -17.22 4.09 -28.70
N SER A 98 -17.40 5.36 -29.05
CA SER A 98 -18.68 5.80 -29.60
C SER A 98 -18.94 5.10 -30.93
N ALA A 99 -20.19 5.04 -31.39
CA ALA A 99 -20.57 4.46 -32.69
C ALA A 99 -19.79 5.03 -33.90
N ASN A 100 -19.09 6.16 -33.71
CA ASN A 100 -18.32 6.87 -34.72
C ASN A 100 -16.79 6.69 -34.57
N GLY A 101 -16.32 5.79 -33.70
CA GLY A 101 -14.89 5.54 -33.46
C GLY A 101 -14.17 6.64 -32.67
N LEU A 102 -14.90 7.60 -32.10
CA LEU A 102 -14.36 8.62 -31.18
C LEU A 102 -14.48 8.15 -29.73
N PRO A 103 -13.59 8.58 -28.80
CA PRO A 103 -13.71 8.24 -27.38
C PRO A 103 -15.08 8.65 -26.84
N ASN A 104 -15.82 7.71 -26.23
CA ASN A 104 -17.10 8.05 -25.62
C ASN A 104 -16.87 9.06 -24.46
N SER A 105 -17.63 10.15 -24.46
CA SER A 105 -17.60 11.18 -23.42
C SER A 105 -18.14 10.69 -22.07
N GLU A 106 -18.86 9.57 -22.04
CA GLU A 106 -19.62 9.09 -20.88
C GLU A 106 -18.79 8.30 -19.85
N GLY A 107 -17.50 8.03 -20.10
CA GLY A 107 -16.62 7.38 -19.13
C GLY A 107 -16.86 5.87 -18.95
N VAL A 108 -16.32 5.28 -17.86
CA VAL A 108 -16.41 3.84 -17.54
C VAL A 108 -16.88 3.64 -16.11
N LYS A 109 -17.93 2.85 -15.90
CA LYS A 109 -18.37 2.49 -14.55
C LYS A 109 -17.31 1.64 -13.87
N PHE A 110 -17.04 1.91 -12.60
CA PHE A 110 -16.05 1.20 -11.80
C PHE A 110 -16.49 0.95 -10.36
N PHE A 111 -15.82 -0.02 -9.77
CA PHE A 111 -15.88 -0.38 -8.36
C PHE A 111 -14.45 -0.61 -7.88
N ALA A 112 -14.12 -0.10 -6.71
CA ALA A 112 -12.88 -0.39 -6.04
C ALA A 112 -13.12 -0.53 -4.53
N CYS A 113 -12.58 -1.58 -3.94
CA CYS A 113 -12.48 -1.67 -2.49
C CYS A 113 -11.08 -2.11 -2.09
N GLY A 114 -10.61 -1.65 -0.93
CA GLY A 114 -9.29 -2.04 -0.44
C GLY A 114 -8.98 -1.54 0.95
N LEU A 115 -7.97 -2.18 1.56
CA LEU A 115 -7.29 -1.67 2.73
C LEU A 115 -5.97 -1.06 2.29
N SER A 116 -5.67 0.15 2.76
CA SER A 116 -4.36 0.78 2.62
C SER A 116 -3.86 1.27 3.98
N MET A 117 -2.61 0.97 4.30
CA MET A 117 -2.01 1.26 5.59
C MET A 117 -0.58 1.78 5.42
N VAL A 118 -0.24 2.77 6.24
CA VAL A 118 1.14 3.21 6.48
C VAL A 118 1.33 3.47 7.97
N ILE A 119 2.41 2.94 8.54
CA ILE A 119 2.75 3.13 9.95
C ILE A 119 4.16 3.69 10.07
N HIS A 120 4.31 4.80 10.81
CA HIS A 120 5.57 5.46 11.11
C HIS A 120 5.90 5.38 12.61
N PRO A 121 6.85 4.53 13.02
CA PRO A 121 7.31 4.47 14.40
C PRO A 121 8.02 5.74 14.87
N VAL A 122 7.97 6.00 16.18
CA VAL A 122 8.74 7.07 16.84
C VAL A 122 10.23 6.78 16.79
N ASN A 123 10.61 5.54 17.11
CA ASN A 123 12.00 5.12 17.28
C ASN A 123 12.69 4.96 15.90
N PRO A 124 13.84 5.60 15.63
CA PRO A 124 14.59 5.46 14.38
C PRO A 124 15.10 4.03 14.13
N LEU A 125 15.14 3.16 15.14
CA LEU A 125 15.53 1.76 14.98
C LEU A 125 14.34 0.86 14.60
N ALA A 126 13.11 1.38 14.64
CA ALA A 126 11.90 0.69 14.23
C ALA A 126 11.47 1.12 12.80
N PRO A 127 11.21 0.18 11.88
CA PRO A 127 10.94 0.50 10.48
C PRO A 127 9.54 1.05 10.25
N THR A 128 9.44 2.00 9.31
CA THR A 128 8.16 2.29 8.65
C THR A 128 7.71 1.07 7.86
N THR A 129 6.40 0.84 7.76
CA THR A 129 5.84 -0.20 6.89
C THR A 129 4.62 0.33 6.15
N HIS A 130 4.38 -0.24 4.98
CA HIS A 130 3.19 -0.01 4.18
C HIS A 130 2.56 -1.37 3.79
N LEU A 131 1.24 -1.39 3.67
CA LEU A 131 0.48 -2.53 3.22
C LEU A 131 -0.74 -2.07 2.44
N ASN A 132 -1.01 -2.74 1.32
CA ASN A 132 -2.22 -2.54 0.53
C ASN A 132 -2.75 -3.88 0.00
N TYR A 133 -4.06 -4.09 0.05
CA TYR A 133 -4.70 -5.11 -0.80
C TYR A 133 -6.06 -4.57 -1.25
N ARG A 134 -6.34 -4.71 -2.55
CA ARG A 134 -7.50 -4.11 -3.20
C ARG A 134 -8.05 -4.99 -4.31
N TYR A 135 -9.32 -4.78 -4.61
CA TYR A 135 -10.03 -5.32 -5.76
C TYR A 135 -10.57 -4.16 -6.60
N PHE A 136 -10.46 -4.27 -7.91
CA PHE A 136 -11.00 -3.32 -8.88
C PHE A 136 -11.82 -4.05 -9.93
N GLU A 137 -12.91 -3.43 -10.38
CA GLU A 137 -13.78 -3.96 -11.43
C GLU A 137 -14.34 -2.81 -12.27
N THR A 138 -14.46 -3.05 -13.58
CA THR A 138 -15.10 -2.13 -14.54
C THR A 138 -16.21 -2.81 -15.33
N TRP A 139 -17.11 -2.00 -15.90
CA TRP A 139 -18.22 -2.47 -16.72
C TRP A 139 -18.22 -1.81 -18.10
N ASN A 140 -18.70 -2.55 -19.10
CA ASN A 140 -19.05 -2.03 -20.41
C ASN A 140 -20.33 -1.16 -20.31
N PRO A 141 -20.63 -0.32 -21.33
CA PRO A 141 -21.83 0.52 -21.34
C PRO A 141 -23.15 -0.26 -21.22
N ASP A 142 -23.18 -1.49 -21.74
CA ASP A 142 -24.33 -2.40 -21.65
C ASP A 142 -24.54 -3.01 -20.26
N GLY A 143 -23.67 -2.68 -19.30
CA GLY A 143 -23.72 -3.18 -17.92
C GLY A 143 -23.05 -4.54 -17.72
N THR A 144 -22.43 -5.13 -18.75
CA THR A 144 -21.66 -6.37 -18.60
C THR A 144 -20.28 -6.09 -17.99
N PRO A 145 -19.75 -6.97 -17.11
CA PRO A 145 -18.39 -6.80 -16.57
C PRO A 145 -17.34 -6.78 -17.68
N GLN A 146 -16.46 -5.77 -17.65
CA GLN A 146 -15.40 -5.56 -18.63
C GLN A 146 -14.11 -6.25 -18.19
N THR A 147 -13.53 -5.81 -17.08
CA THR A 147 -12.34 -6.42 -16.49
C THR A 147 -12.38 -6.25 -14.98
N TRP A 148 -11.58 -7.06 -14.30
CA TRP A 148 -11.35 -6.99 -12.87
C TRP A 148 -9.91 -7.41 -12.58
N TRP A 149 -9.37 -6.95 -11.47
CA TRP A 149 -8.06 -7.37 -11.00
C TRP A 149 -7.92 -7.13 -9.50
N PHE A 150 -6.99 -7.88 -8.90
CA PHE A 150 -6.47 -7.58 -7.58
C PHE A 150 -5.13 -6.85 -7.70
N GLY A 151 -4.84 -6.06 -6.68
CA GLY A 151 -3.52 -5.48 -6.48
C GLY A 151 -3.21 -5.43 -4.99
N GLY A 152 -1.93 -5.39 -4.66
CA GLY A 152 -1.54 -5.30 -3.26
C GLY A 152 -0.10 -5.66 -3.00
N GLY A 153 0.17 -5.88 -1.72
CA GLY A 153 1.50 -6.13 -1.20
C GLY A 153 1.74 -5.49 0.16
N ALA A 154 2.91 -5.75 0.69
CA ALA A 154 3.41 -5.08 1.89
C ALA A 154 4.92 -4.92 1.77
N ASP A 155 5.43 -3.80 2.26
CA ASP A 155 6.84 -3.44 2.19
C ASP A 155 7.37 -2.85 3.50
N LEU A 156 8.68 -3.00 3.70
CA LEU A 156 9.38 -2.55 4.90
C LEU A 156 10.39 -1.46 4.56
N THR A 157 10.32 -0.36 5.31
CA THR A 157 11.17 0.82 5.14
C THR A 157 11.93 1.12 6.44
N PRO A 158 13.06 0.43 6.69
CA PRO A 158 13.93 0.71 7.83
C PRO A 158 14.72 2.00 7.64
N PHE A 159 15.15 2.58 8.77
CA PHE A 159 16.12 3.67 8.80
C PHE A 159 17.53 3.14 9.13
N TYR A 160 17.59 2.04 9.89
CA TYR A 160 18.80 1.28 10.18
C TYR A 160 18.56 -0.18 9.79
N LEU A 161 19.52 -0.78 9.11
CA LEU A 161 19.37 -2.14 8.61
C LEU A 161 19.61 -3.17 9.73
N PHE A 162 18.61 -4.00 9.99
CA PHE A 162 18.72 -5.22 10.78
C PHE A 162 18.39 -6.40 9.88
N GLU A 163 19.39 -7.24 9.57
CA GLU A 163 19.21 -8.35 8.63
C GLU A 163 18.13 -9.32 9.12
N GLU A 164 18.08 -9.60 10.41
CA GLU A 164 17.10 -10.50 11.01
C GLU A 164 15.65 -9.99 10.95
N ASP A 165 15.44 -8.70 10.73
CA ASP A 165 14.10 -8.12 10.54
C ASP A 165 13.69 -8.19 9.08
N ALA A 166 14.64 -7.93 8.17
CA ALA A 166 14.44 -8.07 6.74
C ALA A 166 14.12 -9.53 6.38
N GLU A 167 14.93 -10.48 6.85
CA GLU A 167 14.70 -11.91 6.67
C GLU A 167 13.35 -12.34 7.25
N HIS A 168 13.02 -11.91 8.46
CA HIS A 168 11.76 -12.28 9.12
C HIS A 168 10.52 -11.77 8.35
N PHE A 169 10.56 -10.52 7.89
CA PHE A 169 9.48 -9.93 7.11
C PHE A 169 9.29 -10.66 5.78
N HIS A 170 10.37 -10.85 5.02
CA HIS A 170 10.32 -11.52 3.72
C HIS A 170 9.94 -13.00 3.84
N LYS A 171 10.44 -13.70 4.86
CA LYS A 171 10.12 -15.11 5.10
C LYS A 171 8.63 -15.35 5.30
N LEU A 172 7.94 -14.49 6.03
CA LEU A 172 6.52 -14.66 6.29
C LEU A 172 5.66 -14.36 5.06
N HIS A 173 6.02 -13.34 4.28
CA HIS A 173 5.32 -13.05 3.01
C HIS A 173 5.61 -14.13 1.95
N LYS A 174 6.83 -14.67 1.90
CA LYS A 174 7.16 -15.83 1.09
C LYS A 174 6.34 -17.04 1.50
N ALA A 175 6.28 -17.35 2.79
CA ALA A 175 5.51 -18.48 3.30
C ALA A 175 4.00 -18.34 3.04
N ALA A 176 3.46 -17.13 2.98
CA ALA A 176 2.07 -16.90 2.57
C ALA A 176 1.86 -17.24 1.08
N LEU A 177 2.73 -16.72 0.21
CA LEU A 177 2.64 -16.95 -1.24
C LEU A 177 2.95 -18.41 -1.64
N ASP A 178 3.90 -19.06 -0.96
CA ASP A 178 4.32 -20.45 -1.23
C ASP A 178 3.18 -21.47 -1.01
N LYS A 179 2.14 -21.13 -0.24
CA LYS A 179 0.93 -21.96 -0.12
C LYS A 179 0.11 -22.04 -1.40
N HIS A 180 0.31 -21.08 -2.30
CA HIS A 180 -0.47 -20.94 -3.53
C HIS A 180 0.36 -21.26 -4.77
N ASP A 181 1.55 -20.68 -4.86
CA ASP A 181 2.51 -20.94 -5.93
C ASP A 181 3.87 -20.32 -5.55
N THR A 182 4.90 -21.16 -5.48
CA THR A 182 6.28 -20.76 -5.13
C THR A 182 6.91 -19.79 -6.12
N ALA A 183 6.36 -19.64 -7.34
CA ALA A 183 6.81 -18.65 -8.31
C ALA A 183 6.33 -17.22 -8.00
N LEU A 184 5.31 -17.06 -7.14
CA LEU A 184 4.73 -15.74 -6.83
C LEU A 184 5.68 -14.86 -6.03
N TYR A 185 6.34 -15.41 -5.00
CA TYR A 185 7.24 -14.60 -4.18
C TYR A 185 8.39 -13.98 -4.96
N PRO A 186 9.20 -14.74 -5.76
CA PRO A 186 10.27 -14.15 -6.55
C PRO A 186 9.76 -13.07 -7.51
N ARG A 187 8.60 -13.29 -8.15
CA ARG A 187 7.97 -12.32 -9.06
C ARG A 187 7.54 -11.05 -8.33
N PHE A 188 6.78 -11.19 -7.24
CA PHE A 188 6.21 -10.05 -6.51
C PHE A 188 7.25 -9.30 -5.69
N LYS A 189 8.30 -9.99 -5.22
CA LYS A 189 9.46 -9.34 -4.58
C LYS A 189 10.21 -8.48 -5.57
N LYS A 190 10.54 -9.03 -6.76
CA LYS A 190 11.19 -8.25 -7.82
C LYS A 190 10.35 -7.03 -8.22
N TRP A 191 9.04 -7.21 -8.36
CA TRP A 191 8.16 -6.09 -8.68
C TRP A 191 8.12 -5.04 -7.56
N CYS A 192 8.20 -5.46 -6.29
CA CYS A 192 8.30 -4.54 -5.16
C CYS A 192 9.58 -3.69 -5.21
N ASP A 193 10.72 -4.30 -5.54
CA ASP A 193 12.00 -3.60 -5.69
C ASP A 193 11.95 -2.56 -6.83
N GLU A 194 11.25 -2.87 -7.92
CA GLU A 194 11.09 -1.98 -9.07
C GLU A 194 10.06 -0.87 -8.80
N TYR A 195 8.96 -1.18 -8.10
CA TYR A 195 7.86 -0.23 -7.87
C TYR A 195 8.26 0.88 -6.89
N PHE A 196 8.93 0.54 -5.79
CA PHE A 196 9.31 1.51 -4.76
C PHE A 196 10.65 2.23 -5.04
N TYR A 197 11.06 2.28 -6.31
CA TYR A 197 12.28 2.94 -6.75
C TYR A 197 12.09 4.45 -6.92
N ILE A 198 12.96 5.23 -6.27
CA ILE A 198 12.97 6.70 -6.34
C ILE A 198 13.95 7.10 -7.44
N ALA A 199 13.44 7.21 -8.66
CA ALA A 199 14.29 7.36 -9.86
C ALA A 199 15.27 8.54 -9.79
N HIS A 200 14.85 9.69 -9.23
CA HIS A 200 15.71 10.86 -9.08
C HIS A 200 16.75 10.75 -7.94
N ARG A 201 16.71 9.68 -7.13
CA ARG A 201 17.67 9.38 -6.06
C ARG A 201 18.55 8.17 -6.35
N GLY A 202 18.17 7.33 -7.32
CA GLY A 202 18.91 6.12 -7.65
C GLY A 202 18.80 5.02 -6.58
N GLU A 203 17.74 5.02 -5.77
CA GLU A 203 17.55 4.11 -4.64
C GLU A 203 16.07 3.75 -4.44
N THR A 204 15.80 2.59 -3.86
CA THR A 204 14.48 2.24 -3.34
C THR A 204 14.19 2.96 -2.03
N ARG A 205 12.90 3.16 -1.74
CA ARG A 205 12.43 3.78 -0.49
C ARG A 205 12.87 2.99 0.74
N GLY A 206 12.83 1.67 0.65
CA GLY A 206 13.12 0.71 1.70
C GLY A 206 13.71 -0.58 1.15
N ILE A 207 13.58 -1.68 1.88
CA ILE A 207 14.18 -2.98 1.54
C ILE A 207 13.23 -3.92 0.80
N GLY A 208 12.09 -3.40 0.33
CA GLY A 208 11.12 -4.13 -0.45
C GLY A 208 10.16 -4.95 0.41
N GLY A 209 9.67 -6.03 -0.18
CA GLY A 209 8.60 -6.88 0.35
C GLY A 209 7.96 -7.64 -0.79
N ILE A 210 6.65 -7.54 -0.93
CA ILE A 210 5.92 -8.05 -2.09
C ILE A 210 5.04 -6.94 -2.68
N PHE A 211 4.93 -6.91 -4.00
CA PHE A 211 4.04 -6.01 -4.72
C PHE A 211 3.47 -6.71 -5.95
N PHE A 212 2.17 -6.52 -6.20
CA PHE A 212 1.50 -6.94 -7.42
C PHE A 212 0.37 -5.99 -7.77
N ASP A 213 0.08 -5.93 -9.06
CA ASP A 213 -1.04 -5.20 -9.64
C ASP A 213 -1.52 -5.94 -10.88
N ASP A 214 -2.67 -5.55 -11.44
CA ASP A 214 -3.26 -6.21 -12.62
C ASP A 214 -3.37 -7.74 -12.47
N TYR A 215 -3.54 -8.22 -11.24
CA TYR A 215 -3.48 -9.64 -10.97
C TYR A 215 -4.87 -10.27 -11.10
N ASN A 216 -5.09 -10.91 -12.25
CA ASN A 216 -6.32 -11.61 -12.62
C ASN A 216 -6.03 -12.98 -13.29
N GLU A 217 -4.85 -13.54 -13.03
CA GLU A 217 -4.32 -14.74 -13.70
C GLU A 217 -4.88 -16.07 -13.16
N LYS A 218 -5.67 -16.02 -12.08
CA LYS A 218 -6.25 -17.17 -11.36
C LYS A 218 -7.72 -16.91 -11.08
N ASP A 219 -8.43 -17.94 -10.59
CA ASP A 219 -9.81 -17.76 -10.13
C ASP A 219 -9.88 -16.67 -9.04
N PRO A 220 -10.85 -15.72 -9.10
CA PRO A 220 -10.94 -14.66 -8.10
C PRO A 220 -11.02 -15.14 -6.65
N GLN A 221 -11.58 -16.33 -6.39
CA GLN A 221 -11.60 -16.91 -5.04
C GLN A 221 -10.21 -17.35 -4.59
N GLU A 222 -9.41 -17.92 -5.49
CA GLU A 222 -8.02 -18.27 -5.21
C GLU A 222 -7.19 -17.01 -4.90
N ILE A 223 -7.39 -15.94 -5.69
CA ILE A 223 -6.70 -14.66 -5.47
C ILE A 223 -7.14 -13.99 -4.16
N LEU A 224 -8.43 -14.03 -3.84
CA LEU A 224 -8.92 -13.55 -2.55
C LEU A 224 -8.25 -14.29 -1.38
N LYS A 225 -8.06 -15.61 -1.51
CA LYS A 225 -7.34 -16.39 -0.50
C LYS A 225 -5.85 -16.03 -0.43
N ILE A 226 -5.20 -15.78 -1.57
CA ILE A 226 -3.83 -15.23 -1.63
C ILE A 226 -3.76 -13.91 -0.85
N CYS A 227 -4.71 -12.98 -1.07
CA CYS A 227 -4.75 -11.72 -0.34
C CYS A 227 -4.93 -11.95 1.17
N GLU A 228 -5.84 -12.83 1.60
CA GLU A 228 -6.03 -13.16 3.02
C GLU A 228 -4.76 -13.70 3.67
N ASP A 229 -4.09 -14.67 3.03
CA ASP A 229 -2.89 -15.28 3.58
C ASP A 229 -1.71 -14.28 3.62
N CYS A 230 -1.64 -13.36 2.66
CA CYS A 230 -0.67 -12.26 2.68
C CYS A 230 -1.02 -11.18 3.72
N PHE A 231 -2.30 -10.91 4.01
CA PHE A 231 -2.70 -10.11 5.17
C PHE A 231 -2.25 -10.77 6.49
N ASP A 232 -2.40 -12.09 6.61
CA ASP A 232 -2.02 -12.84 7.81
C ASP A 232 -0.52 -12.85 8.09
N ALA A 233 0.32 -12.61 7.08
CA ALA A 233 1.75 -12.44 7.24
C ALA A 233 2.14 -11.13 7.95
N PHE A 234 1.28 -10.10 7.92
CA PHE A 234 1.63 -8.75 8.35
C PHE A 234 1.85 -8.63 9.87
N LEU A 235 0.86 -8.94 10.70
CA LEU A 235 1.00 -8.75 12.16
C LEU A 235 2.14 -9.60 12.76
N PRO A 236 2.29 -10.90 12.41
CA PRO A 236 3.39 -11.71 12.91
C PRO A 236 4.77 -11.21 12.46
N SER A 237 4.87 -10.61 11.27
CA SER A 237 6.12 -9.98 10.81
C SER A 237 6.39 -8.68 11.56
N TYR A 238 5.46 -7.73 11.45
CA TYR A 238 5.68 -6.37 11.92
C TYR A 238 5.71 -6.25 13.45
N LEU A 239 4.80 -6.90 14.18
CA LEU A 239 4.79 -6.82 15.65
C LEU A 239 6.04 -7.47 16.28
N THR A 240 6.57 -8.52 15.66
CA THR A 240 7.82 -9.15 16.11
C THR A 240 8.99 -8.19 15.97
N ILE A 241 9.09 -7.51 14.83
CA ILE A 241 10.11 -6.48 14.58
C ILE A 241 9.94 -5.33 15.58
N MET A 242 8.74 -4.81 15.74
CA MET A 242 8.47 -3.70 16.65
C MET A 242 8.86 -4.02 18.10
N LYS A 243 8.57 -5.23 18.59
CA LYS A 243 8.97 -5.68 19.93
C LYS A 243 10.48 -5.69 20.15
N ARG A 244 11.27 -5.95 19.10
CA ARG A 244 12.75 -5.92 19.17
C ARG A 244 13.29 -4.50 19.17
N ARG A 245 12.63 -3.57 18.47
CA ARG A 245 13.23 -2.27 18.11
C ARG A 245 12.69 -1.08 18.87
N LYS A 246 11.40 -1.06 19.23
CA LYS A 246 10.72 0.15 19.70
C LYS A 246 11.33 0.74 20.98
N ASP A 247 11.93 -0.08 21.84
CA ASP A 247 12.49 0.32 23.13
C ASP A 247 14.02 0.50 23.11
N LEU A 248 14.67 0.33 21.96
CA LEU A 248 16.12 0.52 21.86
C LEU A 248 16.48 2.00 22.03
N PRO A 249 17.52 2.34 22.81
CA PRO A 249 17.96 3.72 22.95
C PRO A 249 18.47 4.25 21.61
N TYR A 250 18.17 5.51 21.32
CA TYR A 250 18.66 6.19 20.13
C TYR A 250 19.18 7.59 20.48
N ASN A 251 20.02 8.14 19.59
CA ASN A 251 20.56 9.48 19.71
C ASN A 251 20.03 10.44 18.62
N GLU A 252 20.38 11.71 18.73
CA GLU A 252 19.96 12.76 17.78
C GLU A 252 20.46 12.51 16.35
N LYS A 253 21.65 11.92 16.15
CA LYS A 253 22.14 11.55 14.81
C LYS A 253 21.19 10.54 14.16
N GLN A 254 20.77 9.52 14.92
CA GLN A 254 19.84 8.50 14.45
C GLN A 254 18.45 9.06 14.17
N LYS A 255 17.98 9.99 15.02
CA LYS A 255 16.71 10.67 14.78
C LYS A 255 16.77 11.53 13.52
N ASN A 256 17.84 12.29 13.31
CA ASN A 256 18.03 13.10 12.11
C ASN A 256 18.09 12.25 10.84
N TRP A 257 18.77 11.10 10.87
CA TRP A 257 18.78 10.17 9.75
C TRP A 257 17.38 9.63 9.42
N GLN A 258 16.60 9.25 10.43
CA GLN A 258 15.20 8.86 10.24
C GLN A 258 14.41 9.97 9.52
N LEU A 259 14.58 11.24 9.90
CA LEU A 259 13.89 12.36 9.24
C LEU A 259 14.30 12.53 7.77
N ILE A 260 15.58 12.32 7.44
CA ILE A 260 16.08 12.36 6.05
C ILE A 260 15.45 11.23 5.23
N ARG A 261 15.42 10.00 5.77
CA ARG A 261 14.80 8.85 5.12
C ARG A 261 13.27 9.01 4.98
N ARG A 262 12.61 9.66 5.94
CA ARG A 262 11.21 10.06 5.82
C ARG A 262 10.99 11.12 4.74
N GLY A 263 11.97 11.98 4.48
CA GLY A 263 11.99 12.85 3.29
C GLY A 263 11.95 12.05 1.99
N ARG A 264 12.71 10.96 1.88
CA ARG A 264 12.64 10.00 0.75
C ARG A 264 11.27 9.33 0.64
N TYR A 265 10.65 8.99 1.77
CA TYR A 265 9.30 8.43 1.79
C TYR A 265 8.27 9.41 1.21
N ALA A 266 8.34 10.69 1.61
CA ALA A 266 7.48 11.74 1.08
C ALA A 266 7.74 12.01 -0.42
N GLU A 267 9.01 12.03 -0.86
CA GLU A 267 9.37 12.13 -2.27
C GLU A 267 8.72 11.02 -3.10
N PHE A 268 8.80 9.77 -2.65
CA PHE A 268 8.15 8.66 -3.34
C PHE A 268 6.64 8.83 -3.42
N ASN A 269 5.99 9.07 -2.27
CA ASN A 269 4.53 9.12 -2.20
C ASN A 269 3.94 10.26 -3.03
N LEU A 270 4.60 11.42 -3.09
CA LEU A 270 4.08 12.58 -3.82
C LEU A 270 4.40 12.54 -5.32
N ILE A 271 5.48 11.88 -5.74
CA ILE A 271 5.95 11.91 -7.12
C ILE A 271 5.61 10.62 -7.89
N TYR A 272 5.74 9.46 -7.26
CA TYR A 272 5.70 8.16 -7.95
C TYR A 272 4.52 7.28 -7.53
N ASP A 273 4.02 7.43 -6.29
CA ASP A 273 2.98 6.52 -5.81
C ASP A 273 1.65 6.70 -6.55
N ARG A 274 1.27 5.64 -7.26
CA ARG A 274 0.06 5.61 -8.10
C ARG A 274 -1.21 5.74 -7.29
N GLY A 275 -1.26 5.12 -6.11
CA GLY A 275 -2.41 5.19 -5.21
C GLY A 275 -2.68 6.62 -4.75
N THR A 276 -1.62 7.33 -4.32
CA THR A 276 -1.69 8.74 -3.93
C THR A 276 -2.13 9.63 -5.11
N GLN A 277 -1.52 9.48 -6.28
CA GLN A 277 -1.90 10.27 -7.46
C GLN A 277 -3.35 10.02 -7.89
N PHE A 278 -3.79 8.75 -7.92
CA PHE A 278 -5.15 8.38 -8.27
C PHE A 278 -6.16 8.99 -7.29
N GLY A 279 -5.91 8.86 -5.99
CA GLY A 279 -6.77 9.45 -4.95
C GLY A 279 -6.92 10.96 -5.09
N LEU A 280 -5.81 11.68 -5.28
CA LEU A 280 -5.81 13.15 -5.39
C LEU A 280 -6.46 13.65 -6.69
N ARG A 281 -6.39 12.87 -7.78
CA ARG A 281 -7.03 13.21 -9.06
C ARG A 281 -8.50 12.81 -9.12
N THR A 282 -8.96 11.99 -8.18
CA THR A 282 -10.34 11.47 -8.15
C THR A 282 -11.25 12.42 -7.35
N PRO A 283 -12.24 13.09 -7.98
CA PRO A 283 -13.13 14.02 -7.28
C PRO A 283 -13.90 13.37 -6.13
N GLY A 284 -14.14 14.16 -5.08
CA GLY A 284 -14.86 13.74 -3.86
C GLY A 284 -14.04 12.86 -2.92
N SER A 285 -12.81 12.50 -3.26
CA SER A 285 -11.94 11.72 -2.37
C SER A 285 -11.55 12.53 -1.13
N ARG A 286 -11.51 11.89 0.04
CA ARG A 286 -11.08 12.52 1.28
C ARG A 286 -9.55 12.69 1.28
N VAL A 287 -9.07 13.90 1.00
CA VAL A 287 -7.64 14.22 0.89
C VAL A 287 -6.85 13.84 2.14
N GLU A 288 -7.40 14.10 3.33
CA GLU A 288 -6.78 13.73 4.62
C GLU A 288 -6.60 12.21 4.78
N SER A 289 -7.46 11.39 4.15
CA SER A 289 -7.30 9.94 4.14
C SER A 289 -6.18 9.51 3.19
N ILE A 290 -5.94 10.25 2.11
CA ILE A 290 -4.88 9.94 1.14
C ILE A 290 -3.51 10.33 1.70
N LEU A 291 -3.39 11.53 2.26
CA LEU A 291 -2.14 12.09 2.79
C LEU A 291 -1.79 11.61 4.21
N MET A 292 -2.62 10.74 4.79
CA MET A 292 -2.31 9.96 5.99
C MET A 292 -0.95 9.25 5.87
N SER A 293 -0.57 8.84 4.65
CA SER A 293 0.68 8.14 4.35
C SER A 293 1.94 8.97 4.59
N LEU A 294 1.83 10.31 4.74
CA LEU A 294 2.96 11.16 5.01
C LEU A 294 3.35 11.11 6.50
N PRO A 295 4.65 11.06 6.84
CA PRO A 295 5.10 11.09 8.22
C PRO A 295 4.81 12.45 8.86
N LEU A 296 4.79 12.49 10.21
CA LEU A 296 4.58 13.76 10.93
C LEU A 296 5.75 14.72 10.74
N HIS A 297 6.97 14.18 10.65
CA HIS A 297 8.20 14.95 10.46
C HIS A 297 9.07 14.30 9.37
N ALA A 298 9.66 15.14 8.52
CA ALA A 298 10.66 14.78 7.52
C ALA A 298 11.66 15.92 7.37
N SER A 299 12.86 15.64 6.87
CA SER A 299 13.89 16.65 6.63
C SER A 299 14.57 16.47 5.27
N TRP A 300 15.04 17.59 4.72
CA TRP A 300 15.83 17.66 3.51
C TRP A 300 17.10 18.44 3.79
N VAL A 301 18.23 17.74 3.81
CA VAL A 301 19.55 18.34 4.04
C VAL A 301 20.26 18.44 2.69
N TYR A 302 20.75 19.64 2.37
CA TYR A 302 21.45 19.89 1.12
C TYR A 302 22.70 19.01 1.01
N ASN A 303 22.79 18.25 -0.08
CA ASN A 303 23.93 17.39 -0.42
C ASN A 303 24.43 16.47 0.72
N HIS A 304 23.52 15.95 1.53
CA HIS A 304 23.86 15.04 2.61
C HIS A 304 24.34 13.67 2.08
N HIS A 305 25.53 13.26 2.49
CA HIS A 305 26.06 11.91 2.30
C HIS A 305 26.40 11.31 3.68
N PRO A 306 25.92 10.10 4.01
CA PRO A 306 26.34 9.44 5.24
C PRO A 306 27.83 9.10 5.19
N GLU A 307 28.46 9.02 6.36
CA GLU A 307 29.87 8.64 6.49
C GLU A 307 30.09 7.24 5.88
N PRO A 308 31.12 7.03 5.05
CA PRO A 308 31.43 5.70 4.53
C PRO A 308 31.63 4.67 5.65
N GLY A 309 31.04 3.48 5.50
CA GLY A 309 31.10 2.41 6.49
C GLY A 309 30.18 2.57 7.71
N SER A 310 29.41 3.66 7.79
CA SER A 310 28.37 3.86 8.81
C SER A 310 27.16 2.94 8.60
N GLU A 311 26.33 2.80 9.63
CA GLU A 311 25.08 2.04 9.53
C GLU A 311 24.08 2.70 8.55
N GLU A 312 24.11 4.03 8.44
CA GLU A 312 23.35 4.79 7.46
C GLU A 312 23.80 4.45 6.02
N ALA A 313 25.10 4.31 5.80
CA ALA A 313 25.65 3.91 4.49
C ALA A 313 25.30 2.46 4.14
N LYS A 314 25.31 1.53 5.11
CA LYS A 314 24.87 0.13 4.89
C LYS A 314 23.43 0.05 4.40
N LEU A 315 22.52 0.89 4.91
CA LEU A 315 21.17 0.96 4.38
C LEU A 315 21.19 1.41 2.91
N LEU A 316 21.99 2.42 2.56
CA LEU A 316 22.07 2.90 1.18
C LEU A 316 22.64 1.85 0.21
N GLU A 317 23.56 0.98 0.64
CA GLU A 317 24.05 -0.12 -0.19
C GLU A 317 22.91 -1.04 -0.64
N VAL A 318 22.00 -1.40 0.28
CA VAL A 318 20.87 -2.29 -0.05
C VAL A 318 19.71 -1.58 -0.72
N THR A 319 19.53 -0.27 -0.53
CA THR A 319 18.48 0.48 -1.25
C THR A 319 18.92 0.92 -2.64
N THR A 320 20.21 1.15 -2.88
CA THR A 320 20.73 1.42 -4.24
C THR A 320 20.88 0.13 -5.05
N LYS A 321 21.15 -0.99 -4.38
CA LYS A 321 21.23 -2.32 -5.01
C LYS A 321 20.41 -3.32 -4.19
N PRO A 322 19.10 -3.47 -4.49
CA PRO A 322 18.25 -4.47 -3.84
C PRO A 322 18.88 -5.86 -3.89
N ARG A 323 18.73 -6.62 -2.81
CA ARG A 323 19.26 -7.98 -2.64
C ARG A 323 18.16 -8.94 -2.21
N GLU A 324 18.45 -10.23 -2.25
CA GLU A 324 17.54 -11.25 -1.70
C GLU A 324 17.71 -11.34 -0.18
N TRP A 325 16.57 -11.49 0.51
CA TRP A 325 16.49 -11.64 1.96
C TRP A 325 16.15 -13.06 2.40
N VAL A 326 15.64 -13.89 1.49
CA VAL A 326 15.28 -15.28 1.74
C VAL A 326 15.55 -16.09 0.47
N ASN A 327 15.85 -17.37 0.65
CA ASN A 327 16.08 -18.32 -0.45
C ASN A 327 14.78 -18.80 -1.10
#